data_AF-A0ABD4QWK1-F1
#
_entry.id   AF-A0ABD4QWK1-F1
#
_cell.length_a   1.000
_cell.length_b   1.000
_cell.length_c   1.000
_cell.angle_alpha   90.00
_cell.angle_beta   90.00
_cell.angle_gamma   90.00
#
_symmetry.space_group_name_H-M   'P 1'
#
loop_
_entity.id
_entity.type
_entity.pdbx_description
1 polymer ?
#
loop_
_entity_poly.entity_id
_entity_poly.type
_entity_poly.pdbx_seq_one_letter_code
_entity_poly.pdbx_strand_id
1 'polypeptide(L)' 'MQLSEILVPKRKDVPANAELHHSVKLREAYISEREKLEMTELELNRAKIVMIDSNGKIIRISLLLEH' A
#
# COMPACT_ATOMS: atom_id res chain seq x y z
N MET A 1 -35.01 16.34 15.15
CA MET A 1 -33.80 16.07 14.34
C MET A 1 -34.09 14.84 13.50
N GLN A 2 -34.21 14.97 12.18
CA GLN A 2 -34.37 13.81 11.30
C GLN A 2 -33.00 13.16 11.10
N LEU A 3 -32.90 11.87 11.40
CA LEU A 3 -31.71 11.07 11.14
C LEU A 3 -31.62 10.84 9.62
N SER A 4 -30.50 11.25 9.03
CA SER A 4 -30.19 10.94 7.63
C SER A 4 -29.91 9.44 7.49
N GLU A 5 -30.67 8.76 6.65
CA GLU A 5 -30.43 7.37 6.30
C GLU A 5 -29.39 7.27 5.19
N ILE A 6 -28.45 6.34 5.34
CA ILE A 6 -27.48 6.04 4.29
C ILE A 6 -28.17 5.15 3.26
N LEU A 7 -28.51 5.74 2.11
CA LEU A 7 -28.98 4.99 0.95
C LEU A 7 -27.79 4.26 0.31
N VAL A 8 -27.55 3.02 0.72
CA VAL A 8 -26.63 2.12 0.00
C VAL A 8 -27.31 1.69 -1.29
N PRO A 9 -26.77 2.02 -2.48
CA PRO A 9 -27.35 1.59 -3.74
C PRO A 9 -27.39 0.06 -3.79
N LYS A 10 -28.60 -0.52 -3.88
CA LYS A 10 -28.75 -1.95 -4.11
C LYS A 10 -28.15 -2.26 -5.48
N ARG A 11 -27.09 -3.07 -5.52
CA ARG A 11 -26.45 -3.49 -6.77
C ARG A 11 -27.50 -4.21 -7.62
N LYS A 12 -27.74 -3.71 -8.84
CA LYS A 12 -28.57 -4.40 -9.84
C LYS A 12 -27.96 -5.77 -10.08
N ASP A 13 -28.73 -6.82 -9.81
CA ASP A 13 -28.51 -8.25 -10.06
C ASP A 13 -27.29 -8.57 -10.94
N VAL A 14 -26.10 -8.49 -10.35
CA VAL A 14 -24.90 -9.00 -10.99
C VAL A 14 -24.99 -10.52 -10.83
N PRO A 15 -24.83 -11.32 -11.90
CA PRO A 15 -24.87 -12.76 -11.76
C PRO A 15 -23.85 -13.18 -10.69
N ALA A 16 -24.26 -14.02 -9.73
CA ALA A 16 -23.46 -14.39 -8.55
C ALA A 16 -22.01 -14.81 -8.91
N ASN A 17 -21.84 -15.41 -10.09
CA ASN A 17 -20.53 -15.79 -10.64
C ASN A 17 -19.62 -14.57 -10.87
N ALA A 18 -20.14 -13.47 -11.42
CA ALA A 18 -19.36 -12.26 -11.68
C ALA A 18 -18.97 -11.52 -10.38
N GLU A 19 -19.80 -11.56 -9.34
CA GLU A 19 -19.45 -11.03 -8.02
C GLU A 19 -18.34 -11.84 -7.34
N LEU A 20 -18.41 -13.17 -7.44
CA LEU A 20 -17.35 -14.07 -6.96
C LEU A 20 -16.03 -13.82 -7.70
N HIS A 21 -16.07 -13.70 -9.03
CA HIS A 21 -14.87 -13.39 -9.80
C HIS A 21 -14.28 -12.01 -9.47
N HIS A 22 -15.12 -11.00 -9.20
CA HIS A 22 -14.67 -9.68 -8.82
C HIS A 22 -14.05 -9.66 -7.41
N SER A 23 -14.66 -10.36 -6.44
CA SER A 23 -14.12 -10.45 -5.08
C SER A 23 -12.79 -11.20 -5.02
N VAL A 24 -12.64 -12.27 -5.81
CA VAL A 24 -11.37 -13.00 -5.96
C VAL A 24 -10.29 -12.09 -6.53
N LYS A 25 -10.57 -11.34 -7.60
CA LYS A 25 -9.61 -10.39 -8.20
C LYS A 25 -9.16 -9.31 -7.22
N LEU A 26 -10.08 -8.73 -6.45
CA LEU A 26 -9.74 -7.72 -5.45
C LEU A 26 -8.88 -8.30 -4.33
N ARG A 27 -9.19 -9.53 -3.88
CA ARG A 27 -8.38 -10.23 -2.87
C ARG A 27 -6.98 -10.50 -3.37
N GLU A 28 -6.83 -10.99 -4.60
CA GLU A 28 -5.53 -11.26 -5.22
C GLU A 28 -4.71 -9.97 -5.38
N ALA A 29 -5.34 -8.89 -5.86
CA ALA A 29 -4.71 -7.58 -5.98
C ALA A 29 -4.23 -7.07 -4.62
N TYR A 30 -5.07 -7.17 -3.58
CA TYR A 30 -4.70 -6.77 -2.22
C TYR A 30 -3.51 -7.56 -1.68
N ILE A 31 -3.52 -8.89 -1.83
CA ILE A 31 -2.41 -9.76 -1.39
C ILE A 31 -1.13 -9.36 -2.11
N SER A 32 -1.19 -9.18 -3.44
CA SER A 32 -0.03 -8.80 -4.24
C SER A 32 0.55 -7.44 -3.83
N GLU A 33 -0.29 -6.43 -3.64
CA GLU A 33 0.18 -5.10 -3.23
C GLU A 33 0.75 -5.11 -1.81
N ARG A 34 0.15 -5.88 -0.90
CA ARG A 34 0.68 -6.04 0.46
C ARG A 34 2.08 -6.68 0.45
N GLU A 35 2.30 -7.71 -0.35
CA GLU A 35 3.60 -8.38 -0.48
C GLU A 35 4.66 -7.45 -1.10
N LYS A 36 4.29 -6.66 -2.10
CA LYS A 36 5.18 -5.64 -2.69
C LYS A 36 5.56 -4.55 -1.68
N LEU A 37 4.60 -4.11 -0.88
CA LEU A 37 4.83 -3.10 0.15
C LEU A 37 5.80 -3.62 1.22
N GLU A 38 5.59 -4.83 1.72
CA GLU A 38 6.49 -5.47 2.68
C GLU A 38 7.93 -5.54 2.16
N MET A 39 8.09 -5.95 0.90
CA MET A 39 9.39 -5.98 0.24
C MET A 39 10.02 -4.58 0.17
N THR A 40 9.24 -3.59 -0.25
CA THR A 40 9.69 -2.19 -0.36
C THR A 40 10.12 -1.63 1.00
N GLU A 41 9.37 -1.89 2.07
CA GLU A 41 9.71 -1.46 3.42
C GLU A 41 11.02 -2.10 3.92
N LEU A 42 11.21 -3.39 3.64
CA LEU A 42 12.46 -4.08 3.97
C LEU A 42 13.65 -3.49 3.21
N GLU A 43 13.50 -3.18 1.93
CA GLU A 43 14.54 -2.53 1.12
C GLU A 43 14.88 -1.14 1.65
N LEU A 44 13.87 -0.31 1.95
CA LEU A 44 14.07 1.03 2.51
C LEU A 44 14.76 0.98 3.88
N ASN A 45 14.40 0.04 4.74
CA ASN A 45 15.02 -0.13 6.05
C ASN A 45 16.49 -0.60 5.93
N ARG A 46 16.80 -1.44 4.94
CA ARG A 46 18.17 -1.90 4.66
C ARG A 46 19.02 -0.86 3.93
N ALA A 47 18.40 0.03 3.17
CA ALA A 47 19.09 1.06 2.40
C ALA A 47 19.89 1.97 3.33
N LYS A 48 21.20 2.08 3.07
CA LYS A 48 22.09 3.02 3.75
C LYS A 48 22.62 3.98 2.71
N ILE A 49 22.18 5.23 2.78
CA ILE A 49 22.72 6.28 1.93
C ILE A 49 23.91 6.91 2.67
N VAL A 50 25.05 6.95 1.99
CA VAL A 50 26.26 7.61 2.46
C VAL A 50 26.75 8.58 1.39
N MET A 51 27.18 9.76 1.80
CA MET A 51 27.81 10.77 0.96
C MET A 51 29.27 10.90 1.38
N ILE A 52 30.17 11.07 0.41
CA ILE A 52 31.59 11.29 0.65
C ILE A 52 31.91 12.72 0.23
N ASP A 53 32.47 13.52 1.14
CA ASP A 53 32.88 14.89 0.82
C ASP A 53 34.24 14.95 0.10
N SER A 54 34.66 16.16 -0.29
CA SER A 54 35.94 16.39 -0.98
C SER A 54 37.17 15.99 -0.16
N ASN A 55 37.03 15.82 1.15
CA ASN A 55 38.09 15.43 2.07
C ASN A 55 38.03 13.94 2.43
N GLY A 56 37.14 13.16 1.80
CA GLY A 56 36.95 11.73 2.06
C GLY A 56 36.13 11.41 3.31
N LYS A 57 35.49 12.39 3.94
CA LYS A 57 34.65 12.15 5.12
C LYS A 57 33.33 11.53 4.72
N ILE A 58 32.97 10.42 5.39
CA ILE A 58 31.69 9.74 5.20
C ILE A 58 30.61 10.45 6.01
N ILE A 59 29.53 10.85 5.35
CA ILE A 59 28.33 11.43 5.92
C ILE A 59 27.19 10.45 5.71
N ARG A 60 26.65 9.89 6.80
CA ARG A 60 25.52 8.97 6.74
C ARG A 60 24.21 9.75 6.71
N ILE A 61 23.38 9.49 5.72
CA ILE A 61 22.05 10.10 5.58
C ILE A 61 21.02 9.11 6.13
N SER A 62 20.27 9.54 7.14
CA SER A 62 19.16 8.75 7.70
C SER A 62 17.91 8.95 6.84
N LEU A 63 17.34 7.85 6.36
CA LEU A 63 16.11 7.83 5.57
C LEU A 63 14.84 7.72 6.42
N LEU A 64 14.93 7.89 7.75
CA LEU A 64 13.75 7.82 8.62
C LEU A 64 12.73 8.85 8.15
N LEU A 65 11.74 8.39 7.38
CA LEU A 65 10.50 9.11 7.16
C LEU A 65 9.80 9.10 8.51
N GLU A 66 9.64 10.28 9.10
CA GLU A 66 8.68 10.46 10.17
C GLU A 66 7.30 10.08 9.61
N HIS A 67 6.78 8.96 10.08
CA HIS A 67 5.38 8.57 9.98
C HIS A 67 4.85 8.36 11.39
#